data_AF-A0A1W6KB00-F1
#
_entry.id   AF-A0A1W6KB00-F1
#
_cell.length_a   1.000
_cell.length_b   1.000
_cell.length_c   1.000
_cell.angle_alpha   90.00
_cell.angle_beta   90.00
_cell.angle_gamma   90.00
#
_symmetry.space_group_name_H-M   'P 1'
#
loop_
_entity.id
_entity.type
_entity.pdbx_description
1 polymer ?
#
loop_
_entity_poly.entity_id
_entity_poly.type
_entity_poly.pdbx_seq_one_letter_code
_entity_poly.pdbx_strand_id
1 'polypeptide(L)'
;MKQIVLVSSIGVLAVTASISFWLSQTDSSVDTEKSISNPQATQALTQEPQSTSQSQNSGLTAEQQALLDNPQTLELANRLDFEEELHTFFANAKSLSSEERAAEAAMLEQRLAEYERVGQVSAAESLMFRIAMTKLTIEDEAAQKRELQGLIDRQNAAAQARKEEWLAKPRPEFEAYKQQEKQIVKEVMAMDKVPAGMTRNEYLRQRLLEARVAANKNGDAPQ
;
A
#
# COMPACT_ATOMS: atom_id res chain seq x y z
N MET A 1 -10.81 43.86 -22.93
CA MET A 1 -9.36 43.90 -22.65
C MET A 1 -8.97 42.60 -21.96
N LYS A 2 -7.98 41.94 -22.54
CA LYS A 2 -7.19 40.73 -22.20
C LYS A 2 -7.51 39.96 -20.91
N GLN A 3 -7.85 38.67 -21.08
CA GLN A 3 -7.72 37.62 -20.07
C GLN A 3 -6.24 37.29 -19.84
N ILE A 4 -5.83 37.13 -18.58
CA ILE A 4 -4.53 36.58 -18.21
C ILE A 4 -4.78 35.16 -17.70
N VAL A 5 -4.43 34.18 -18.53
CA VAL A 5 -4.35 32.78 -18.17
C VAL A 5 -2.98 32.57 -17.52
N LEU A 6 -2.95 32.23 -16.23
CA LEU A 6 -1.72 31.79 -15.58
C LEU A 6 -1.68 30.25 -15.62
N VAL A 7 -0.93 29.73 -16.58
CA VAL A 7 -0.51 28.32 -16.62
C VAL A 7 0.52 28.14 -15.50
N SER A 8 0.17 27.37 -14.47
CA SER A 8 1.15 26.95 -13.46
C SER A 8 1.49 25.49 -13.70
N SER A 9 2.58 25.30 -14.43
CA SER A 9 3.27 24.05 -14.69
C SER A 9 3.91 23.57 -13.38
N ILE A 10 3.34 22.56 -12.73
CA ILE A 10 4.03 21.86 -11.63
C ILE A 10 4.67 20.61 -12.23
N GLY A 11 6.00 20.65 -12.28
CA GLY A 11 6.84 19.55 -12.72
C GLY A 11 6.69 18.34 -11.81
N VAL A 12 6.54 17.18 -12.45
CA VAL A 12 6.61 15.87 -11.82
C VAL A 12 8.08 15.61 -11.44
N LEU A 13 8.40 15.69 -10.15
CA LEU A 13 9.64 15.13 -9.63
C LEU A 13 9.44 13.62 -9.48
N ALA A 14 10.08 12.88 -10.40
CA ALA A 14 10.21 11.44 -10.32
C ALA A 14 11.07 11.06 -9.11
N VAL A 15 10.47 10.40 -8.12
CA VAL A 15 11.21 9.66 -7.09
C VAL A 15 11.35 8.23 -7.60
N THR A 16 12.47 7.96 -8.26
CA THR A 16 12.95 6.59 -8.48
C THR A 16 13.93 6.29 -7.35
N ALA A 17 13.47 5.55 -6.34
CA ALA A 17 14.34 4.99 -5.31
C ALA A 17 14.16 3.47 -5.33
N SER A 18 15.02 2.88 -6.14
CA SER A 18 15.51 1.51 -6.19
C SER A 18 15.18 0.62 -4.98
N ILE A 19 14.23 -0.28 -5.14
CA ILE A 19 14.15 -1.52 -4.34
C ILE A 19 14.85 -2.60 -5.16
N SER A 20 16.17 -2.68 -5.02
CA SER A 20 16.98 -3.76 -5.58
C SER A 20 18.12 -4.05 -4.61
N PHE A 21 17.78 -4.73 -3.50
CA PHE A 21 18.78 -5.21 -2.55
C PHE A 21 18.50 -6.62 -2.00
N TRP A 22 17.48 -7.34 -2.48
CA TRP A 22 17.14 -8.68 -1.95
C TRP A 22 17.15 -9.82 -2.99
N LEU A 23 17.86 -9.66 -4.11
CA LEU A 23 18.10 -10.76 -5.07
C LEU A 23 19.57 -10.85 -5.51
N SER A 24 20.49 -11.05 -4.56
CA SER A 24 21.80 -11.65 -4.84
C SER A 24 22.44 -12.15 -3.55
N GLN A 25 21.99 -13.33 -3.11
CA GLN A 25 22.84 -14.18 -2.29
C GLN A 25 22.53 -15.65 -2.58
N THR A 26 22.90 -16.07 -3.80
CA THR A 26 23.12 -17.48 -4.14
C THR A 26 24.48 -17.54 -4.83
N ASP A 27 25.52 -17.79 -4.03
CA ASP A 27 26.59 -18.74 -4.31
C ASP A 27 27.74 -18.50 -3.34
N SER A 28 27.89 -19.40 -2.38
CA SER A 28 29.17 -19.64 -1.71
C SER A 28 29.22 -21.13 -1.44
N SER A 29 29.72 -21.85 -2.44
CA SER A 29 30.25 -23.20 -2.27
C SER A 29 31.37 -23.13 -1.25
N VAL A 30 31.21 -23.80 -0.10
CA VAL A 30 32.30 -24.04 0.84
C VAL A 30 32.67 -25.51 0.72
N ASP A 31 33.73 -25.75 -0.05
CA ASP A 31 34.56 -26.95 0.03
C ASP A 31 34.88 -27.24 1.50
N THR A 32 34.39 -28.38 1.98
CA THR A 32 34.78 -28.93 3.29
C THR A 32 35.45 -30.28 3.06
N GLU A 33 36.64 -30.24 2.47
CA GLU A 33 37.58 -31.35 2.58
C GLU A 33 38.56 -31.05 3.72
N LYS A 34 38.51 -31.93 4.74
CA LYS A 34 39.59 -32.25 5.70
C LYS A 34 39.74 -31.39 6.97
N SER A 35 39.10 -31.84 8.06
CA SER A 35 39.75 -32.07 9.38
C SER A 35 38.79 -32.81 10.34
N ILE A 36 38.85 -34.15 10.39
CA ILE A 36 39.44 -34.97 11.47
C ILE A 36 38.57 -35.07 12.75
N SER A 37 37.94 -36.25 12.85
CA SER A 37 37.78 -37.13 14.02
C SER A 37 37.04 -36.64 15.27
N ASN A 38 35.83 -37.17 15.45
CA ASN A 38 35.39 -37.69 16.75
C ASN A 38 34.96 -39.17 16.59
N PRO A 39 35.68 -40.15 17.16
CA PRO A 39 35.38 -41.57 17.03
C PRO A 39 34.48 -42.02 18.18
N GLN A 40 33.23 -41.58 18.24
CA GLN A 40 32.32 -42.09 19.28
C GLN A 40 30.84 -41.96 18.89
N ALA A 41 30.41 -42.79 17.95
CA ALA A 41 29.01 -43.25 17.87
C ALA A 41 28.82 -44.52 17.01
N THR A 42 29.90 -45.24 16.67
CA THR A 42 29.82 -46.46 15.83
C THR A 42 29.57 -47.74 16.64
N GLN A 43 28.71 -47.67 17.67
CA GLN A 43 28.20 -48.86 18.36
C GLN A 43 26.75 -48.65 18.81
N ALA A 44 25.83 -48.71 17.85
CA ALA A 44 24.48 -49.23 18.06
C ALA A 44 23.83 -49.52 16.69
N LEU A 45 24.45 -50.40 15.91
CA LEU A 45 23.70 -51.17 14.92
C LEU A 45 22.80 -52.13 15.70
N THR A 46 21.49 -51.93 15.60
CA THR A 46 20.39 -52.93 15.49
C THR A 46 19.13 -52.38 16.16
N GLN A 47 18.43 -51.46 15.49
CA GLN A 47 17.00 -51.30 15.71
C GLN A 47 16.36 -50.96 14.38
N GLU A 48 15.61 -51.94 13.85
CA GLU A 48 14.60 -51.75 12.82
C GLU A 48 13.87 -50.42 13.04
N PRO A 49 13.64 -49.60 12.00
CA PRO A 49 12.63 -48.56 12.12
C PRO A 49 11.30 -49.29 12.26
N GLN A 50 10.87 -49.51 13.51
CA GLN A 50 9.50 -49.89 13.80
C GLN A 50 8.63 -48.83 13.14
N SER A 51 7.90 -49.26 12.11
CA SER A 51 6.76 -48.57 11.56
C SER A 51 5.81 -48.24 12.71
N THR A 52 5.93 -47.06 13.30
CA THR A 52 4.83 -46.41 14.00
C THR A 52 3.88 -45.92 12.92
N SER A 53 3.17 -46.86 12.29
CA SER A 53 1.86 -46.62 11.71
C SER A 53 0.89 -46.39 12.86
N GLN A 54 1.08 -45.30 13.61
CA GLN A 54 0.08 -44.76 14.50
C GLN A 54 -0.64 -43.67 13.72
N SER A 55 -1.83 -44.05 13.27
CA SER A 55 -2.87 -43.19 12.72
C SER A 55 -2.78 -41.74 13.23
N GLN A 56 -2.30 -40.85 12.37
CA GLN A 56 -2.37 -39.40 12.57
C GLN A 56 -3.82 -38.94 12.29
N ASN A 57 -4.76 -39.44 13.08
CA ASN A 57 -6.11 -38.86 13.23
C ASN A 57 -6.20 -38.27 14.65
N SER A 58 -5.20 -37.47 15.04
CA SER A 58 -5.39 -36.56 16.17
C SER A 58 -6.05 -35.33 15.59
N GLY A 59 -7.36 -35.20 15.80
CA GLY A 59 -8.10 -33.98 15.46
C GLY A 59 -7.43 -32.74 16.07
N LEU A 60 -7.70 -31.58 15.47
CA LEU A 60 -7.20 -30.29 15.92
C LEU A 60 -7.36 -30.15 17.44
N THR A 61 -6.30 -29.70 18.11
CA THR A 61 -6.38 -29.34 19.54
C THR A 61 -7.35 -28.17 19.72
N ALA A 62 -7.95 -28.03 20.91
CA ALA A 62 -8.88 -26.93 21.20
C ALA A 62 -8.23 -25.55 21.00
N GLU A 63 -6.92 -25.45 21.24
CA GLU A 63 -6.13 -24.23 21.02
C GLU A 63 -5.93 -23.95 19.52
N GLN A 64 -5.66 -24.98 18.71
CA GLN A 64 -5.58 -24.84 17.25
C GLN A 64 -6.94 -24.48 16.64
N GLN A 65 -8.02 -25.07 17.14
CA GLN A 65 -9.38 -24.73 16.70
C GLN A 65 -9.71 -23.27 17.03
N ALA A 66 -9.38 -22.81 18.24
CA ALA A 66 -9.57 -21.41 18.64
C ALA A 66 -8.75 -20.42 17.78
N LEU A 67 -7.57 -20.82 17.29
CA LEU A 67 -6.79 -20.02 16.35
C LEU A 67 -7.42 -19.96 14.95
N LEU A 68 -7.99 -21.06 14.45
CA LEU A 68 -8.69 -21.09 13.17
C LEU A 68 -10.01 -20.32 13.20
N ASP A 69 -10.69 -20.32 14.35
CA ASP A 69 -11.93 -19.56 14.56
C ASP A 69 -11.67 -18.08 14.87
N ASN A 70 -10.41 -17.67 15.03
CA ASN A 70 -10.06 -16.27 15.26
C ASN A 70 -10.37 -15.45 13.99
N PRO A 71 -11.14 -14.34 14.11
CA PRO A 71 -11.51 -13.52 12.95
C PRO A 71 -10.30 -12.97 12.19
N GLN A 72 -9.19 -12.66 12.85
CA GLN A 72 -7.98 -12.18 12.20
C GLN A 72 -7.29 -13.27 11.38
N THR A 73 -7.35 -14.53 11.84
CA THR A 73 -6.84 -15.68 11.09
C THR A 73 -7.68 -15.91 9.84
N LEU A 74 -9.01 -15.82 9.97
CA LEU A 74 -9.93 -15.94 8.84
C LEU A 74 -9.73 -14.82 7.82
N GLU A 75 -9.55 -13.58 8.27
CA GLU A 75 -9.26 -12.44 7.40
C GLU A 75 -7.95 -12.65 6.62
N LEU A 76 -6.89 -13.11 7.30
CA LEU A 76 -5.62 -13.43 6.67
C LEU A 76 -5.75 -14.56 5.64
N ALA A 77 -6.46 -15.64 5.99
CA ALA A 77 -6.67 -16.78 5.10
C ALA A 77 -7.41 -16.33 3.82
N ASN A 78 -8.52 -15.60 3.97
CA ASN A 78 -9.28 -15.07 2.84
C ASN A 78 -8.42 -14.18 1.92
N ARG A 79 -7.51 -13.40 2.51
CA ARG A 79 -6.58 -12.55 1.74
C ARG A 79 -5.59 -13.37 0.94
N LEU A 80 -4.98 -14.38 1.55
CA LEU A 80 -4.04 -15.27 0.86
C LEU A 80 -4.72 -16.02 -0.30
N ASP A 81 -5.94 -16.52 -0.06
CA ASP A 81 -6.75 -17.18 -1.11
C ASP A 81 -7.04 -16.22 -2.27
N PHE A 82 -7.33 -14.95 -1.97
CA PHE A 82 -7.55 -13.93 -3.01
C PHE A 82 -6.30 -13.63 -3.83
N GLU A 83 -5.15 -13.50 -3.17
CA GLU A 83 -3.87 -13.29 -3.85
C GLU A 83 -3.52 -14.48 -4.76
N GLU A 84 -3.75 -15.70 -4.29
CA GLU A 84 -3.54 -16.92 -5.08
C GLU A 84 -4.49 -16.99 -6.28
N GLU A 85 -5.77 -16.65 -6.12
CA GLU A 85 -6.74 -16.60 -7.21
C GLU A 85 -6.33 -15.57 -8.27
N LEU A 86 -5.93 -14.36 -7.87
CA LEU A 86 -5.43 -13.35 -8.81
C LEU A 86 -4.21 -13.87 -9.57
N HIS A 87 -3.23 -14.43 -8.85
CA HIS A 87 -2.01 -14.96 -9.46
C HIS A 87 -2.32 -16.08 -10.45
N THR A 88 -3.18 -17.02 -10.05
CA THR A 88 -3.61 -18.16 -10.87
C THR A 88 -4.32 -17.69 -12.14
N PHE A 89 -5.26 -16.75 -12.00
CA PHE A 89 -5.96 -16.17 -13.15
C PHE A 89 -4.98 -15.51 -14.10
N PHE A 90 -4.10 -14.62 -13.64
CA PHE A 90 -3.16 -13.93 -14.53
C PHE A 90 -2.14 -14.87 -15.19
N ALA A 91 -1.74 -15.95 -14.50
CA ALA A 91 -0.86 -16.97 -15.06
C ALA A 91 -1.56 -17.80 -16.15
N ASN A 92 -2.83 -18.18 -15.94
CA ASN A 92 -3.55 -19.13 -16.78
C ASN A 92 -4.56 -18.49 -17.74
N ALA A 93 -4.76 -17.16 -17.69
CA ALA A 93 -5.79 -16.48 -18.47
C ALA A 93 -5.74 -16.82 -19.96
N LYS A 94 -4.53 -16.94 -20.54
CA LYS A 94 -4.36 -17.24 -21.97
C LYS A 94 -4.76 -18.67 -22.36
N SER A 95 -4.72 -19.62 -21.41
CA SER A 95 -5.19 -20.99 -21.64
C SER A 95 -6.68 -21.16 -21.44
N LEU A 96 -7.35 -20.22 -20.77
CA LEU A 96 -8.80 -20.20 -20.63
C LEU A 96 -9.48 -19.76 -21.92
N SER A 97 -10.67 -20.32 -22.18
CA SER A 97 -11.56 -19.80 -23.21
C SER A 97 -11.99 -18.36 -22.90
N SER A 98 -12.47 -17.63 -23.91
CA SER A 98 -12.93 -16.25 -23.71
C SER A 98 -14.08 -16.16 -22.69
N GLU A 99 -14.95 -17.15 -22.61
CA GLU A 99 -16.09 -17.19 -21.68
C GLU A 99 -15.61 -17.44 -20.25
N GLU A 100 -14.76 -18.45 -20.04
CA GLU A 100 -14.17 -18.76 -18.73
C GLU A 100 -13.36 -17.58 -18.19
N ARG A 101 -12.53 -16.97 -19.04
CA ARG A 101 -11.73 -15.81 -18.65
C ARG A 101 -12.60 -14.62 -18.23
N ALA A 102 -13.71 -14.39 -18.92
CA ALA A 102 -14.64 -13.32 -18.57
C ALA A 102 -15.38 -13.61 -17.26
N ALA A 103 -15.80 -14.87 -17.04
CA ALA A 103 -16.44 -15.30 -15.81
C ALA A 103 -15.51 -15.18 -14.59
N GLU A 104 -14.27 -15.67 -14.70
CA GLU A 104 -13.27 -15.57 -13.63
C GLU A 104 -12.92 -14.11 -13.32
N ALA A 105 -12.71 -13.27 -14.35
CA ALA A 105 -12.45 -11.85 -14.15
C ALA A 105 -13.62 -11.13 -13.45
N ALA A 106 -14.86 -11.49 -13.76
CA ALA A 106 -16.04 -10.91 -13.09
C ALA A 106 -16.11 -11.31 -11.61
N MET A 107 -15.74 -12.54 -11.27
CA MET A 107 -15.65 -13.01 -9.88
C MET A 107 -14.55 -12.27 -9.12
N LEU A 108 -13.36 -12.17 -9.71
CA LEU A 108 -12.22 -11.46 -9.14
C LEU A 108 -12.51 -9.98 -8.94
N GLU A 109 -13.23 -9.34 -9.87
CA GLU A 109 -13.65 -7.94 -9.74
C GLU A 109 -14.53 -7.70 -8.52
N GLN A 110 -15.47 -8.62 -8.22
CA GLN A 110 -16.31 -8.50 -7.02
C GLN A 110 -15.49 -8.60 -5.73
N ARG A 111 -14.57 -9.55 -5.64
CA ARG A 111 -13.67 -9.70 -4.49
C ARG A 111 -12.75 -8.49 -4.34
N LEU A 112 -12.16 -8.04 -5.45
CA LEU A 112 -11.30 -6.86 -5.50
C LEU A 112 -12.01 -5.60 -5.01
N ALA A 113 -13.27 -5.40 -5.42
CA ALA A 113 -14.07 -4.27 -4.97
C ALA A 113 -14.33 -4.30 -3.46
N GLU A 114 -14.55 -5.49 -2.87
CA GLU A 114 -14.72 -5.62 -1.42
C GLU A 114 -13.42 -5.33 -0.68
N TYR A 115 -12.28 -5.87 -1.15
CA TYR A 115 -10.97 -5.59 -0.56
C TYR A 115 -10.55 -4.12 -0.68
N GLU A 116 -10.91 -3.45 -1.77
CA GLU A 116 -10.75 -2.00 -1.92
C GLU A 116 -11.62 -1.24 -0.90
N ARG A 117 -12.88 -1.65 -0.74
CA ARG A 117 -13.84 -1.01 0.17
C ARG A 117 -13.40 -1.09 1.64
N VAL A 118 -12.83 -2.21 2.06
CA VAL A 118 -12.32 -2.40 3.44
C VAL A 118 -10.89 -1.85 3.62
N GLY A 119 -10.28 -1.27 2.58
CA GLY A 119 -8.97 -0.66 2.64
C GLY A 119 -7.79 -1.65 2.69
N GLN A 120 -8.04 -2.94 2.39
CA GLN A 120 -6.99 -3.95 2.29
C GLN A 120 -6.26 -3.90 0.95
N VAL A 121 -6.93 -3.44 -0.11
CA VAL A 121 -6.32 -3.14 -1.41
C VAL A 121 -6.45 -1.65 -1.68
N SER A 122 -5.38 -1.02 -2.16
CA SER A 122 -5.43 0.40 -2.48
C SER A 122 -6.21 0.66 -3.77
N ALA A 123 -6.82 1.84 -3.90
CA ALA A 123 -7.51 2.24 -5.13
C ALA A 123 -6.59 2.30 -6.37
N ALA A 124 -5.28 2.48 -6.18
CA ALA A 124 -4.31 2.45 -7.26
C ALA A 124 -4.02 1.01 -7.71
N GLU A 125 -3.91 0.09 -6.76
CA GLU A 125 -3.70 -1.32 -7.01
C GLU A 125 -4.92 -1.98 -7.65
N SER A 126 -6.13 -1.69 -7.16
CA SER A 126 -7.36 -2.19 -7.78
C SER A 126 -7.52 -1.71 -9.23
N LEU A 127 -7.14 -0.47 -9.52
CA LEU A 127 -7.12 0.05 -10.89
C LEU A 127 -6.14 -0.73 -11.78
N MET A 128 -4.94 -1.07 -11.28
CA MET A 128 -3.98 -1.87 -12.05
C MET A 128 -4.54 -3.26 -12.38
N PHE A 129 -5.16 -3.94 -11.42
CA PHE A 129 -5.78 -5.23 -11.65
C PHE A 129 -6.93 -5.14 -12.66
N ARG A 130 -7.82 -4.15 -12.53
CA ARG A 130 -8.89 -3.88 -13.50
C ARG A 130 -8.35 -3.70 -14.92
N ILE A 131 -7.31 -2.87 -15.09
CA ILE A 131 -6.66 -2.66 -16.38
C ILE A 131 -6.10 -3.99 -16.94
N ALA A 132 -5.44 -4.79 -16.10
CA ALA A 132 -4.87 -6.07 -16.52
C ALA A 132 -5.97 -7.07 -16.92
N MET A 133 -7.04 -7.18 -16.13
CA MET A 133 -8.19 -8.04 -16.44
C MET A 133 -8.87 -7.61 -17.74
N THR A 134 -9.14 -6.32 -17.95
CA THR A 134 -9.72 -5.79 -19.20
C THR A 134 -8.86 -6.14 -20.42
N LYS A 135 -7.53 -6.07 -20.30
CA LYS A 135 -6.62 -6.43 -21.39
C LYS A 135 -6.64 -7.92 -21.75
N LEU A 136 -7.01 -8.76 -20.79
CA LEU A 136 -7.07 -10.20 -20.97
C LEU A 136 -8.45 -10.64 -21.46
N THR A 137 -9.53 -10.01 -21.00
CA THR A 137 -10.90 -10.41 -21.33
C THR A 137 -11.44 -9.81 -22.64
N ILE A 138 -10.95 -8.64 -23.05
CA ILE A 138 -11.41 -7.97 -24.29
C ILE A 138 -10.35 -8.12 -25.38
N GLU A 139 -10.71 -8.89 -26.41
CA GLU A 139 -9.84 -9.13 -27.58
C GLU A 139 -9.83 -7.96 -28.58
N ASP A 140 -10.97 -7.30 -28.78
CA ASP A 140 -11.06 -6.14 -29.67
C ASP A 140 -10.35 -4.92 -29.07
N GLU A 141 -9.33 -4.43 -29.76
CA GLU A 141 -8.50 -3.33 -29.27
C GLU A 141 -9.31 -2.02 -29.12
N ALA A 142 -10.30 -1.79 -29.98
CA ALA A 142 -11.13 -0.59 -29.90
C ALA A 142 -12.07 -0.64 -28.69
N ALA A 143 -12.69 -1.79 -28.42
CA ALA A 143 -13.49 -2.03 -27.22
C ALA A 143 -12.62 -1.96 -25.95
N GLN A 144 -11.42 -2.54 -25.98
CA GLN A 144 -10.49 -2.49 -24.85
C GLN A 144 -10.12 -1.04 -24.51
N LYS A 145 -9.73 -0.23 -25.50
CA LYS A 145 -9.44 1.20 -25.29
C LYS A 145 -10.62 1.97 -24.71
N ARG A 146 -11.84 1.67 -25.17
CA ARG A 146 -13.06 2.31 -24.65
C ARG A 146 -13.29 1.96 -23.18
N GLU A 147 -13.13 0.69 -22.80
CA GLU A 147 -13.31 0.26 -21.41
C GLU A 147 -12.22 0.83 -20.50
N LEU A 148 -10.95 0.80 -20.94
CA LEU A 148 -9.84 1.39 -20.21
C LEU A 148 -10.01 2.91 -20.01
N GLN A 149 -10.51 3.63 -21.02
CA GLN A 149 -10.84 5.04 -20.88
C GLN A 149 -11.97 5.24 -19.86
N GLY A 150 -13.01 4.40 -19.89
CA GLY A 150 -14.08 4.42 -18.91
C GLY A 150 -13.60 4.23 -17.47
N LEU A 151 -12.61 3.36 -17.24
CA LEU A 151 -11.97 3.18 -15.94
C LEU A 151 -11.27 4.46 -15.45
N ILE A 152 -10.51 5.12 -16.33
CA ILE A 152 -9.81 6.37 -16.02
C ILE A 152 -10.81 7.48 -15.71
N ASP A 153 -11.88 7.60 -16.51
CA ASP A 153 -12.91 8.63 -16.33
C ASP A 153 -13.64 8.46 -14.99
N ARG A 154 -13.98 7.22 -14.61
CA ARG A 154 -14.55 6.90 -13.29
C ARG A 154 -13.62 7.33 -12.15
N GLN A 155 -12.32 7.05 -12.26
CA GLN A 155 -11.36 7.45 -11.23
C GLN A 155 -11.18 8.96 -11.14
N ASN A 156 -11.15 9.66 -12.27
CA ASN A 156 -11.09 11.12 -12.30
C ASN A 156 -12.34 11.74 -11.66
N ALA A 157 -13.52 11.21 -11.96
CA ALA A 157 -14.77 11.66 -11.34
C ALA A 157 -14.75 11.47 -9.81
N ALA A 158 -14.31 10.29 -9.34
CA ALA A 158 -14.19 10.02 -7.91
C ALA A 158 -13.16 10.93 -7.22
N ALA A 159 -12.02 11.19 -7.87
CA ALA A 159 -11.00 12.12 -7.35
C ALA A 159 -11.52 13.56 -7.29
N GLN A 160 -12.25 14.00 -8.31
CA GLN A 160 -12.87 15.32 -8.34
C GLN A 160 -13.94 15.47 -7.26
N ALA A 161 -14.78 14.46 -7.05
CA ALA A 161 -15.77 14.47 -5.96
C ALA A 161 -15.12 14.58 -4.59
N ARG A 162 -14.05 13.80 -4.32
CA ARG A 162 -13.27 13.90 -3.08
C ARG A 162 -12.65 15.28 -2.89
N LYS A 163 -12.15 15.89 -3.97
CA LYS A 163 -11.61 17.25 -3.94
C LYS A 163 -12.69 18.28 -3.62
N GLU A 164 -13.86 18.17 -4.23
CA GLU A 164 -14.99 19.07 -3.99
C GLU A 164 -15.50 18.95 -2.54
N GLU A 165 -15.62 17.73 -2.03
CA GLU A 165 -15.95 17.48 -0.61
C GLU A 165 -14.90 18.10 0.32
N TRP A 166 -13.62 17.91 0.02
CA TRP A 166 -12.52 18.49 0.78
C TRP A 166 -12.50 20.03 0.74
N LEU A 167 -12.93 20.64 -0.38
CA LEU A 167 -13.07 22.09 -0.52
C LEU A 167 -14.31 22.64 0.19
N ALA A 168 -15.40 21.87 0.21
CA ALA A 168 -16.66 22.26 0.84
C ALA A 168 -16.61 22.17 2.37
N LYS A 169 -15.72 21.34 2.94
CA LYS A 169 -15.57 21.20 4.38
C LYS A 169 -14.93 22.46 4.99
N PRO A 170 -15.66 23.25 5.80
CA PRO A 170 -15.08 24.41 6.47
C PRO A 170 -13.98 23.95 7.44
N ARG A 171 -12.86 24.67 7.44
CA ARG A 171 -11.69 24.43 8.30
C ARG A 171 -11.43 25.63 9.22
N PRO A 172 -12.26 25.85 10.25
CA PRO A 172 -12.13 27.00 11.14
C PRO A 172 -10.77 27.04 11.86
N GLU A 173 -10.18 25.89 12.16
CA GLU A 173 -8.83 25.75 12.73
C GLU A 173 -7.75 26.29 11.78
N PHE A 174 -7.89 26.04 10.47
CA PHE A 174 -7.00 26.57 9.46
C PHE A 174 -7.14 28.09 9.33
N GLU A 175 -8.37 28.61 9.34
CA GLU A 175 -8.62 30.06 9.31
C GLU A 175 -8.04 30.76 10.55
N ALA A 176 -8.21 30.18 11.74
CA ALA A 176 -7.61 30.69 12.98
C ALA A 176 -6.08 30.70 12.88
N TYR A 177 -5.47 29.62 12.38
CA TYR A 177 -4.03 29.57 12.13
C TYR A 177 -3.58 30.65 11.14
N LYS A 178 -4.31 30.88 10.04
CA LYS A 178 -3.97 31.93 9.06
C LYS A 178 -4.02 33.33 9.66
N GLN A 179 -4.94 33.60 10.60
CA GLN A 179 -4.95 34.88 11.33
C GLN A 179 -3.76 34.98 12.29
N GLN A 180 -3.43 33.90 13.00
CA GLN A 180 -2.28 33.85 13.89
C GLN A 180 -0.96 34.03 13.13
N GLU A 181 -0.81 33.42 11.95
CA GLU A 181 0.33 33.60 11.05
C GLU A 181 0.52 35.07 10.66
N LYS A 182 -0.56 35.76 10.25
CA LYS A 182 -0.52 37.19 9.93
C LYS A 182 -0.09 38.04 11.14
N GLN A 183 -0.59 37.72 12.33
CA GLN A 183 -0.23 38.42 13.54
C GLN A 183 1.25 38.22 13.90
N ILE A 184 1.76 37.00 13.80
CA ILE A 184 3.18 36.67 14.04
C ILE A 184 4.07 37.40 13.04
N VAL A 185 3.74 37.38 11.75
CA VAL A 185 4.51 38.11 10.73
C VAL A 185 4.54 39.60 11.04
N LYS A 186 3.38 40.19 11.38
CA LYS A 186 3.28 41.61 11.73
C LYS A 186 4.11 41.95 12.97
N GLU A 187 4.00 41.14 14.02
CA GLU A 187 4.76 41.29 15.27
C GLU A 187 6.27 41.24 14.98
N VAL A 188 6.76 40.19 14.34
CA VAL A 188 8.18 39.98 14.08
C VAL A 188 8.78 41.04 13.15
N MET A 189 8.02 41.52 12.17
CA MET A 189 8.46 42.59 11.28
C MET A 189 8.50 43.96 11.96
N ALA A 190 7.63 44.20 12.94
CA ALA A 190 7.62 45.44 13.73
C ALA A 190 8.66 45.46 14.86
N MET A 191 9.38 44.35 15.11
CA MET A 191 10.40 44.29 16.15
C MET A 191 11.69 44.99 15.73
N ASP A 192 12.10 45.97 16.54
CA ASP A 192 13.37 46.68 16.40
C ASP A 192 14.57 45.80 16.78
N LYS A 193 14.40 44.92 17.77
CA LYS A 193 15.41 43.93 18.19
C LYS A 193 14.76 42.56 18.36
N VAL A 194 15.42 41.54 17.82
CA VAL A 194 14.96 40.16 17.86
C VAL A 194 15.59 39.46 19.08
N PRO A 195 14.84 38.64 19.84
CA PRO A 195 15.36 37.96 21.02
C PRO A 195 16.44 36.92 20.71
N ALA A 196 17.18 36.52 21.75
CA ALA A 196 18.13 35.40 21.72
C ALA A 196 19.27 35.50 20.68
N GLY A 197 19.58 36.70 20.20
CA GLY A 197 20.63 36.91 19.19
C GLY A 197 20.31 36.32 17.82
N MET A 198 19.07 35.88 17.59
CA MET A 198 18.63 35.33 16.32
C MET A 198 18.45 36.43 15.27
N THR A 199 18.60 36.08 14.00
CA THR A 199 18.12 36.93 12.92
C THR A 199 16.60 36.96 12.91
N ARG A 200 16.01 38.05 12.40
CA ARG A 200 14.55 38.20 12.29
C ARG A 200 13.88 37.03 11.54
N ASN A 201 14.53 36.49 10.51
CA ASN A 201 14.00 35.38 9.73
C ASN A 201 14.01 34.05 10.50
N GLU A 202 15.04 33.81 11.31
CA GLU A 202 15.11 32.62 12.16
C GLU A 202 14.03 32.65 13.23
N TYR A 203 13.86 33.82 13.88
CA TYR A 203 12.81 34.00 14.87
C TYR A 203 11.40 33.90 14.26
N LEU A 204 11.18 34.45 13.06
CA LEU A 204 9.92 34.28 12.34
C LEU A 204 9.63 32.80 12.07
N ARG A 205 10.61 32.05 11.55
CA ARG A 205 10.46 30.62 11.27
C ARG A 205 10.11 29.84 12.54
N GLN A 206 10.77 30.14 13.65
CA GLN A 206 10.50 29.51 14.95
C GLN A 206 9.05 29.77 15.39
N ARG A 207 8.62 31.02 15.40
CA ARG A 207 7.26 31.41 15.82
C ARG A 207 6.17 30.79 14.94
N LEU A 208 6.39 30.73 13.63
CA LEU A 208 5.48 30.07 12.69
C LEU A 208 5.42 28.56 12.91
N LEU A 209 6.56 27.92 13.22
CA LEU A 209 6.61 26.49 13.55
C LEU A 209 5.86 26.19 14.85
N GLU A 210 6.03 27.01 15.90
CA GLU A 210 5.30 26.90 17.16
C GLU A 210 3.79 27.03 16.94
N ALA A 211 3.36 28.02 16.16
CA ALA A 211 1.96 28.21 15.82
C ALA A 211 1.39 27.03 15.03
N ARG A 212 2.16 26.46 14.11
CA ARG A 212 1.77 25.25 13.36
C ARG A 212 1.63 24.03 14.27
N VAL A 213 2.57 23.82 15.19
CA VAL A 213 2.49 22.73 16.18
C VAL A 213 1.29 22.91 17.10
N ALA A 214 1.01 24.14 17.55
CA ALA A 214 -0.16 24.44 18.37
C ALA A 214 -1.47 24.21 17.60
N ALA A 215 -1.54 24.60 16.33
CA ALA A 215 -2.69 24.32 15.46
C ALA A 215 -2.90 22.81 15.26
N ASN A 216 -1.83 22.04 15.02
CA ASN A 216 -1.89 20.58 14.84
C ASN A 216 -2.25 19.82 16.13
N LYS A 217 -1.93 20.37 17.31
CA LYS A 217 -2.34 19.78 18.61
C LYS A 217 -3.81 20.06 18.94
N ASN A 218 -4.39 21.10 18.35
CA ASN A 218 -5.75 21.57 18.63
C ASN A 218 -6.76 21.19 17.54
N GLY A 219 -6.30 20.79 16.36
CA GLY A 219 -7.12 20.22 15.30
C GLY A 219 -6.33 19.10 14.63
N ASP A 220 -6.91 17.89 14.57
CA ASP A 220 -6.40 16.80 13.75
C ASP A 220 -6.18 17.32 12.33
N ALA A 221 -4.90 17.48 11.97
CA ALA A 221 -4.51 17.86 10.63
C ALA A 221 -4.39 16.59 9.76
N PRO A 222 -4.72 16.68 8.47
CA PRO A 222 -4.74 15.56 7.55
C PRO A 222 -3.33 14.98 7.35
N GLN A 223 -3.25 13.65 7.36
CA GLN A 223 -2.15 12.88 6.74
C GLN A 223 -2.27 12.99 5.22
#